data_AF-A0A7W3ZX76-F1
#
_entry.id   AF-A0A7W3ZX76-F1
#
_cell.length_a   1.000
_cell.length_b   1.000
_cell.length_c   1.000
_cell.angle_alpha   90.00
_cell.angle_beta   90.00
_cell.angle_gamma   90.00
#
_symmetry.space_group_name_H-M   'P 1'
#
loop_
_entity.id
_entity.type
_entity.pdbx_description
1 polymer ?
#
loop_
_entity_poly.entity_id
_entity_poly.type
_entity_poly.pdbx_seq_one_letter_code
_entity_poly.pdbx_strand_id
1 'polypeptide(L)' 'MTESPVNMTQLEARLRGTDGQKERANIQQLLDSERGNIKREINAGCRPEHYLILTKQLTALEAAQAIIGKL' A
#
# COMPACT_ATOMS: atom_id res chain seq x y z
N MET A 1 23.51 25.38 -9.21
CA MET A 1 22.38 24.45 -9.11
C MET A 1 22.51 23.72 -7.80
N THR A 2 21.86 24.22 -6.74
CA THR A 2 21.82 23.53 -5.44
C THR A 2 20.67 22.55 -5.50
N GLU A 3 21.00 21.27 -5.65
CA GLU A 3 20.05 20.17 -5.53
C GLU A 3 19.32 20.29 -4.19
N SER A 4 18.01 20.52 -4.22
CA SER A 4 17.20 20.47 -3.01
C SER A 4 17.33 19.08 -2.41
N PRO A 5 17.59 18.94 -1.09
CA PRO A 5 17.68 17.62 -0.49
C PRO A 5 16.35 16.90 -0.71
N VAL A 6 16.42 15.71 -1.29
CA VAL A 6 15.27 14.79 -1.36
C VAL A 6 14.93 14.45 0.09
N ASN A 7 13.98 15.19 0.67
CA ASN A 7 13.56 14.99 2.04
C ASN A 7 12.87 13.62 2.14
N MET A 8 13.63 12.66 2.64
CA MET A 8 13.17 11.31 2.92
C MET A 8 12.03 11.37 3.93
N THR A 9 10.92 10.70 3.63
CA THR A 9 9.79 10.63 4.54
C THR A 9 10.14 9.79 5.77
N GLN A 10 9.41 9.97 6.87
CA GLN A 10 9.59 9.15 8.07
C GLN A 10 9.37 7.65 7.77
N LEU A 11 8.46 7.32 6.85
CA LEU A 11 8.25 5.95 6.40
C LEU A 11 9.51 5.42 5.70
N GLU A 12 10.03 6.14 4.71
CA GLU A 12 11.25 5.74 3.99
C GLU A 12 12.45 5.57 4.93
N ALA A 13 12.61 6.47 5.91
CA ALA A 13 13.65 6.36 6.92
C ALA A 13 13.48 5.09 7.79
N ARG A 14 12.25 4.79 8.23
CA ARG A 14 11.94 3.56 8.99
C ARG A 14 12.22 2.30 8.18
N LEU A 15 11.84 2.28 6.90
CA LEU A 15 12.04 1.12 6.01
C LEU A 15 13.50 0.90 5.60
N ARG A 16 14.39 1.87 5.83
CA ARG A 16 15.85 1.74 5.62
C ARG A 16 16.63 1.47 6.90
N GLY A 17 15.97 1.54 8.07
CA GLY A 17 16.58 1.23 9.36
C GLY A 17 16.83 -0.27 9.56
N THR A 18 17.41 -0.63 10.71
CA THR A 18 17.82 -2.01 11.06
C THR A 18 16.66 -3.02 10.96
N ASP A 19 15.45 -2.61 11.34
CA ASP A 19 14.24 -3.44 11.26
C ASP A 19 13.42 -3.23 9.98
N GLY A 20 13.98 -2.52 8.99
CA GLY A 20 13.27 -2.09 7.79
C GLY A 20 12.67 -3.25 7.00
N GLN A 21 13.36 -4.39 6.91
CA GLN A 21 12.82 -5.58 6.25
C GLN A 21 11.59 -6.17 6.97
N LYS A 22 11.62 -6.20 8.30
CA LYS A 22 10.49 -6.68 9.12
C LYS A 22 9.29 -5.74 8.98
N GLU A 23 9.54 -4.44 9.02
CA GLU A 23 8.50 -3.43 8.82
C GLU A 23 7.89 -3.53 7.41
N ARG A 24 8.70 -3.71 6.36
CA ARG A 24 8.21 -3.94 5.00
C ARG A 24 7.33 -5.18 4.92
N ALA A 25 7.78 -6.30 5.50
CA ALA A 25 7.00 -7.53 5.52
C ALA A 25 5.65 -7.35 6.23
N ASN A 26 5.63 -6.64 7.37
CA ASN A 26 4.40 -6.32 8.10
C ASN A 26 3.45 -5.45 7.26
N ILE A 27 3.96 -4.38 6.64
CA ILE A 27 3.15 -3.50 5.78
C ILE A 27 2.61 -4.28 4.58
N GLN A 28 3.44 -5.10 3.94
CA GLN A 28 3.05 -5.93 2.81
C GLN A 28 1.92 -6.90 3.18
N GLN A 29 2.04 -7.55 4.34
CA GLN A 29 1.00 -8.46 4.85
C GLN A 29 -0.32 -7.73 5.11
N LEU A 30 -0.28 -6.52 5.70
CA LEU A 30 -1.49 -5.71 5.92
C LEU A 30 -2.15 -5.32 4.60
N LEU A 31 -1.37 -4.87 3.62
CA LEU A 31 -1.87 -4.52 2.29
C LEU A 31 -2.50 -5.73 1.59
N ASP A 32 -1.87 -6.91 1.67
CA ASP A 32 -2.39 -8.13 1.08
C ASP A 32 -3.70 -8.61 1.75
N SER A 33 -3.78 -8.48 3.08
CA SER A 33 -4.99 -8.79 3.84
C SER A 33 -6.17 -7.90 3.40
N GLU A 34 -5.97 -6.58 3.36
CA GLU A 34 -7.02 -5.64 2.94
C GLU A 34 -7.43 -5.82 1.47
N ARG A 35 -6.46 -6.09 0.60
CA ARG A 35 -6.73 -6.43 -0.80
C ARG A 35 -7.60 -7.68 -0.91
N GLY A 36 -7.33 -8.69 -0.09
CA GLY A 36 -8.12 -9.91 0.00
C GLY A 36 -9.55 -9.65 0.50
N ASN A 37 -9.72 -8.77 1.48
CA ASN A 37 -11.03 -8.35 1.99
C ASN A 37 -11.87 -7.68 0.91
N ILE A 38 -11.32 -6.68 0.23
CA ILE A 38 -12.00 -5.95 -0.84
C ILE A 38 -12.37 -6.87 -2.00
N LYS A 39 -11.46 -7.76 -2.43
CA LYS A 39 -11.78 -8.75 -3.49
C LYS A 39 -12.92 -9.67 -3.09
N ARG A 40 -12.97 -10.12 -1.83
CA ARG A 40 -14.08 -10.93 -1.33
C ARG A 40 -15.39 -10.15 -1.32
N GLU A 41 -15.38 -8.89 -0.91
CA GLU A 41 -16.57 -8.04 -0.89
C GLU A 41 -17.13 -7.77 -2.31
N ILE A 42 -16.24 -7.50 -3.27
CA ILE A 42 -16.62 -7.38 -4.68
C ILE A 42 -17.24 -8.69 -5.19
N ASN A 43 -16.57 -9.83 -4.93
CA ASN A 43 -17.02 -11.15 -5.39
C ASN A 43 -18.33 -11.61 -4.72
N ALA A 44 -18.62 -11.16 -3.50
CA ALA A 44 -19.86 -11.45 -2.80
C ALA A 44 -21.08 -10.71 -3.37
N GLY A 45 -20.86 -9.77 -4.29
CA GLY A 45 -21.91 -8.95 -4.88
C GLY A 45 -22.16 -7.69 -4.06
N CYS A 46 -21.42 -6.63 -4.38
CA CYS A 46 -21.62 -5.30 -3.81
C CYS A 46 -22.57 -4.45 -4.68
N ARG A 47 -23.18 -3.41 -4.08
CA ARG A 47 -23.96 -2.43 -4.84
C ARG A 47 -23.07 -1.69 -5.85
N PRO A 48 -23.59 -1.21 -7.00
CA PRO A 48 -22.79 -0.50 -8.01
C PRO A 48 -22.02 0.71 -7.47
N GLU A 49 -22.62 1.45 -6.55
CA GLU A 49 -22.00 2.59 -5.87
C GLU A 49 -20.78 2.18 -5.05
N HIS A 50 -20.88 1.03 -4.36
CA HIS A 50 -19.78 0.47 -3.59
C HIS A 50 -18.73 -0.19 -4.48
N TYR A 51 -19.13 -0.78 -5.61
CA TYR A 51 -18.20 -1.38 -6.55
C TYR A 51 -17.15 -0.39 -7.04
N LEU A 52 -17.56 0.84 -7.38
CA LEU A 52 -16.63 1.89 -7.82
C LEU A 52 -15.66 2.29 -6.71
N ILE A 53 -16.14 2.39 -5.47
CA ILE A 53 -15.31 2.74 -4.31
C ILE A 53 -14.30 1.62 -4.02
N LEU A 54 -14.78 0.38 -3.94
CA LEU A 54 -13.97 -0.81 -3.69
C LEU A 54 -12.91 -1.01 -4.78
N THR A 55 -13.26 -0.77 -6.04
CA THR A 55 -12.30 -0.82 -7.17
C THR A 55 -11.22 0.24 -7.01
N LYS A 56 -11.58 1.49 -6.67
CA LYS A 56 -10.60 2.56 -6.41
C LYS A 56 -9.68 2.23 -5.23
N GLN A 57 -10.23 1.67 -4.15
CA GLN A 57 -9.44 1.23 -3.01
C GLN A 57 -8.49 0.09 -3.39
N LEU A 58 -8.94 -0.87 -4.21
CA LEU A 58 -8.09 -1.95 -4.71
C LEU A 58 -6.89 -1.41 -5.49
N THR A 59 -7.13 -0.49 -6.42
CA THR A 59 -6.07 0.18 -7.19
C THR A 59 -5.11 0.95 -6.29
N ALA A 60 -5.62 1.63 -5.26
CA ALA A 60 -4.78 2.35 -4.30
C ALA A 60 -3.89 1.40 -3.49
N LEU A 61 -4.41 0.24 -3.08
CA LEU A 61 -3.62 -0.78 -2.37
C LEU A 61 -2.54 -1.39 -3.29
N GLU A 62 -2.86 -1.68 -4.55
CA GLU A 62 -1.89 -2.18 -5.53
C GLU A 62 -0.76 -1.17 -5.79
N ALA A 63 -1.11 0.12 -5.88
CA ALA A 63 -0.12 1.18 -6.00
C ALA A 63 0.76 1.29 -4.73
N ALA A 64 0.16 1.18 -3.54
CA ALA A 64 0.90 1.18 -2.28
C ALA A 64 1.89 0.00 -2.20
N GLN A 65 1.47 -1.22 -2.58
CA GLN A 65 2.35 -2.38 -2.65
C GLN A 65 3.52 -2.15 -3.62
N ALA A 66 3.26 -1.57 -4.80
CA ALA A 66 4.31 -1.27 -5.77
C ALA A 66 5.32 -0.23 -5.25
N ILE A 67 4.89 0.73 -4.43
CA ILE A 67 5.79 1.71 -3.81
C ILE A 67 6.63 1.04 -2.72
N ILE A 68 6.01 0.29 -1.80
CA ILE A 68 6.71 -0.41 -0.72
C ILE A 68 7.73 -1.41 -1.24
N GLY A 69 7.46 -2.07 -2.37
CA GLY A 69 8.42 -2.97 -3.02
C GLY A 69 9.61 -2.29 -3.69
N LYS A 70 9.53 -0.97 -3.96
CA LYS A 70 10.61 -0.17 -4.56
C LYS A 70 11.46 0.59 -3.54
N LEU A 71 10.86 0.95 -2.40
CA LEU A 71 11.57 1.47 -1.24
C LEU A 71 12.43 0.38 -0.63
#